data_AF-X1INX2-F1
#
_entry.id   AF-X1INX2-F1
#
_cell.length_a   1.000
_cell.length_b   1.000
_cell.length_c   1.000
_cell.angle_alpha   90.00
_cell.angle_beta   90.00
_cell.angle_gamma   90.00
#
_symmetry.space_group_name_H-M   'P 1'
#
loop_
_entity.id
_entity.type
_entity.pdbx_description
1 polymer ?
#
loop_
_entity_poly.entity_id
_entity_poly.type
_entity_poly.pdbx_seq_one_letter_code
_entity_poly.pdbx_strand_id
1 'polypeptide(L)'
;MEFHTQITRSENFEDWKPIVEKIIYQATYRLTGVVSLPCGIDIVSKCIDELCEEGKGKWKWLLEGRFLIWENVPVNGALKIYTYVYGPKIRQKNCVFARVGGWRMWVLESSFRVFDKTIPGRILARIG
;
A
#
# COMPACT_ATOMS: atom_id res chain seq x y z
N MET A 1 -32.64 15.20 13.65
CA MET A 1 -32.36 15.12 12.20
C MET A 1 -30.94 14.61 12.07
N GLU A 2 -30.78 13.30 11.95
CA GLU A 2 -29.46 12.66 11.88
C GLU A 2 -28.92 12.81 10.46
N PHE A 3 -27.83 13.56 10.30
CA PHE A 3 -27.09 13.61 9.06
C PHE A 3 -26.31 12.30 8.90
N HIS A 4 -26.91 11.32 8.24
CA HIS A 4 -26.16 10.22 7.65
C HIS A 4 -25.49 10.71 6.38
N THR A 5 -24.38 11.44 6.51
CA THR A 5 -23.46 11.64 5.39
C THR A 5 -22.89 10.27 5.05
N GLN A 6 -23.40 9.64 3.99
CA GLN A 6 -22.69 8.54 3.37
C GLN A 6 -21.37 9.13 2.85
N ILE A 7 -20.28 8.85 3.56
CA ILE A 7 -18.93 9.18 3.09
C ILE A 7 -18.65 8.25 1.92
N THR A 8 -19.03 8.68 0.72
CA THR A 8 -18.71 7.97 -0.51
C THR A 8 -17.21 8.15 -0.74
N ARG A 9 -16.50 7.03 -0.72
CA ARG A 9 -15.05 7.02 -0.91
C ARG A 9 -14.73 7.38 -2.36
N SER A 10 -13.81 8.31 -2.57
CA SER A 10 -13.35 8.62 -3.93
C SER A 10 -12.61 7.43 -4.54
N GLU A 11 -12.98 7.08 -5.76
CA GLU A 11 -12.26 6.11 -6.60
C GLU A 11 -11.22 6.79 -7.50
N ASN A 12 -11.18 8.13 -7.53
CA ASN A 12 -10.22 8.89 -8.31
C ASN A 12 -8.87 8.94 -7.57
N PHE A 13 -7.80 8.48 -8.22
CA PHE A 13 -6.48 8.39 -7.58
C PHE A 13 -5.85 9.76 -7.32
N GLU A 14 -6.24 10.81 -8.06
CA GLU A 14 -5.76 12.18 -7.88
C GLU A 14 -6.11 12.73 -6.49
N ASP A 15 -7.28 12.36 -5.96
CA ASP A 15 -7.69 12.77 -4.61
C ASP A 15 -6.83 12.11 -3.54
N TRP A 16 -6.25 10.94 -3.84
CA TRP A 16 -5.45 10.15 -2.92
C TRP A 16 -3.96 10.44 -3.01
N LYS A 17 -3.44 10.87 -4.16
CA LYS A 17 -2.02 11.10 -4.39
C LYS A 17 -1.35 12.01 -3.35
N PRO A 18 -1.92 13.19 -2.99
CA PRO A 18 -1.35 14.03 -1.93
C PRO A 18 -1.33 13.36 -0.54
N ILE A 19 -2.27 12.45 -0.29
CA ILE A 19 -2.38 11.71 0.97
C ILE A 19 -1.33 10.60 1.00
N VAL A 20 -1.19 9.83 -0.08
CA VAL A 20 -0.17 8.78 -0.24
C VAL A 20 1.23 9.37 -0.06
N GLU A 21 1.50 10.53 -0.66
CA GLU A 21 2.75 11.25 -0.47
C GLU A 21 2.99 11.64 0.99
N LYS A 22 1.98 12.13 1.73
CA LYS A 22 2.17 12.45 3.17
C LYS A 22 2.37 11.20 4.03
N ILE A 23 1.69 10.11 3.69
CA ILE A 23 1.76 8.86 4.44
C ILE A 23 3.14 8.23 4.34
N ILE A 24 3.80 8.32 3.19
CA ILE A 24 5.15 7.78 3.05
C ILE A 24 6.10 8.46 4.04
N TYR A 25 5.99 9.78 4.27
CA TYR A 25 6.77 10.44 5.32
C TYR A 25 6.44 9.93 6.72
N GLN A 26 5.17 9.70 7.04
CA GLN A 26 4.77 9.22 8.37
C GLN A 26 5.20 7.77 8.64
N ALA A 27 5.02 6.88 7.67
CA ALA A 27 5.42 5.48 7.77
C ALA A 27 6.94 5.34 7.94
N THR A 28 7.69 6.36 7.52
CA THR A 28 9.14 6.25 7.39
C THR A 28 9.91 7.04 8.43
N TYR A 29 9.41 8.18 8.88
CA TYR A 29 10.01 8.91 10.00
C TYR A 29 9.91 8.13 11.31
N ARG A 30 8.87 7.31 11.48
CA ARG A 30 8.75 6.42 12.64
C ARG A 30 9.57 5.15 12.38
N LEU A 31 10.54 4.86 13.26
CA LEU A 31 11.46 3.70 13.21
C LEU A 31 10.75 2.32 13.04
N THR A 32 9.44 2.28 13.31
CA THR A 32 8.54 1.15 13.03
C THR A 32 7.14 1.66 12.62
N GLY A 33 7.09 2.62 11.69
CA GLY A 33 5.84 3.24 11.26
C GLY A 33 5.00 2.31 10.39
N VAL A 34 3.91 1.81 10.96
CA VAL A 34 2.83 1.17 10.21
C VAL A 34 1.69 2.17 10.11
N VAL A 35 1.26 2.50 8.89
CA VAL A 35 0.15 3.43 8.63
C VAL A 35 -0.85 2.73 7.74
N SER A 36 -2.12 2.70 8.17
CA SER A 36 -3.22 2.18 7.36
C SER A 36 -3.96 3.33 6.70
N LEU A 37 -4.19 3.21 5.39
CA LEU A 37 -4.99 4.10 4.58
C LEU A 37 -6.25 3.33 4.15
N PRO A 38 -7.47 3.87 4.33
CA PRO A 38 -8.70 3.28 3.80
C PRO A 38 -8.82 3.50 2.28
N CYS A 39 -7.77 3.15 1.54
CA CYS A 39 -7.69 3.18 0.08
C CYS A 39 -7.20 1.81 -0.44
N GLY A 40 -7.60 1.45 -1.65
CA GLY A 40 -7.35 0.16 -2.27
C GLY A 40 -5.97 0.12 -2.90
N ILE A 41 -5.39 -1.07 -2.99
CA ILE A 41 -4.00 -1.18 -3.45
C ILE A 41 -3.88 -0.90 -4.94
N ASP A 42 -4.96 -1.07 -5.68
CA ASP A 42 -5.14 -0.68 -7.08
C ASP A 42 -5.04 0.84 -7.29
N ILE A 43 -5.72 1.63 -6.45
CA ILE A 43 -5.65 3.09 -6.48
C ILE A 43 -4.29 3.55 -5.95
N VAL A 44 -3.85 2.99 -4.83
CA VAL A 44 -2.56 3.34 -4.21
C VAL A 44 -1.40 3.02 -5.14
N SER A 45 -1.42 1.90 -5.88
CA SER A 45 -0.35 1.60 -6.85
C SER A 45 -0.28 2.63 -7.96
N LYS A 46 -1.43 3.16 -8.44
CA LYS A 46 -1.45 4.24 -9.44
C LYS A 46 -0.86 5.54 -8.88
N CYS A 47 -1.22 5.90 -7.65
CA CYS A 47 -0.61 7.05 -6.98
C CYS A 47 0.91 6.90 -6.84
N ILE A 48 1.39 5.70 -6.48
CA ILE A 48 2.82 5.42 -6.33
C ILE A 48 3.53 5.48 -7.69
N ASP A 49 2.89 5.00 -8.75
CA ASP A 49 3.43 5.02 -10.11
C ASP A 49 3.72 6.45 -10.56
N GLU A 50 2.73 7.35 -10.46
CA GLU A 50 2.94 8.76 -10.80
C GLU A 50 3.98 9.45 -9.91
N LEU A 51 3.98 9.15 -8.60
CA LEU A 51 5.00 9.69 -7.70
C LEU A 51 6.41 9.20 -8.10
N CYS A 52 6.53 7.99 -8.64
CA CYS A 52 7.79 7.49 -9.19
C CYS A 52 8.17 8.16 -10.51
N GLU A 53 7.20 8.49 -11.38
CA GLU A 53 7.43 9.32 -12.57
C GLU A 53 7.91 10.73 -12.20
N GLU A 54 7.46 11.28 -11.08
CA GLU A 54 7.97 12.53 -10.47
C GLU A 54 9.35 12.36 -9.80
N GLY A 55 9.95 11.17 -9.86
CA GLY A 55 11.29 10.89 -9.32
C GLY A 55 11.32 10.48 -7.85
N LYS A 56 10.17 10.17 -7.22
CA LYS A 56 10.09 9.74 -5.80
C LYS A 56 10.39 8.25 -5.61
N GLY A 57 11.40 7.74 -6.32
CA GLY A 57 11.89 6.36 -6.18
C GLY A 57 11.42 5.45 -7.31
N LYS A 58 11.36 4.15 -7.02
CA LYS A 58 10.90 3.09 -7.94
C LYS A 58 10.11 2.07 -7.16
N TRP A 59 9.18 1.36 -7.78
CA TRP A 59 8.41 0.33 -7.10
C TRP A 59 8.33 -0.96 -7.91
N LYS A 60 8.04 -2.08 -7.23
CA LYS A 60 7.79 -3.37 -7.86
C LYS A 60 6.78 -4.18 -7.06
N TRP A 61 6.00 -5.01 -7.73
CA TRP A 61 5.17 -6.02 -7.07
C TRP A 61 6.06 -7.13 -6.49
N LEU A 62 5.84 -7.45 -5.22
CA LEU A 62 6.28 -8.71 -4.60
C LEU A 62 5.22 -9.80 -4.77
N LEU A 63 3.95 -9.39 -4.67
CA LEU A 63 2.77 -10.17 -4.99
C LEU A 63 1.75 -9.25 -5.67
N GLU A 64 1.45 -9.53 -6.93
CA GLU A 64 0.61 -8.69 -7.77
C GLU A 64 -0.78 -8.44 -7.13
N GLY A 65 -1.17 -7.16 -7.07
CA GLY A 65 -2.46 -6.74 -6.52
C GLY A 65 -2.63 -6.95 -5.01
N ARG A 66 -1.55 -7.23 -4.27
CA ARG A 66 -1.58 -7.42 -2.81
C ARG A 66 -0.42 -6.80 -2.08
N PHE A 67 0.77 -6.85 -2.67
CA PHE A 67 1.98 -6.47 -1.96
C PHE A 67 3.03 -5.95 -2.93
N LEU A 68 3.37 -4.68 -2.80
CA LEU A 68 4.49 -4.04 -3.49
C LEU A 68 5.55 -3.54 -2.50
N ILE A 69 6.75 -3.31 -3.03
CA ILE A 69 7.82 -2.59 -2.36
C ILE A 69 8.10 -1.31 -3.14
N TRP A 70 8.15 -0.19 -2.43
CA TRP A 70 8.54 1.13 -2.90
C TRP A 70 9.96 1.41 -2.42
N GLU A 71 10.88 1.43 -3.35
CA GLU A 71 12.32 1.51 -3.16
C GLU A 71 12.85 2.92 -3.44
N ASN A 72 13.90 3.29 -2.71
CA ASN A 72 14.62 4.55 -2.90
C ASN A 72 13.75 5.81 -2.77
N VAL A 73 12.71 5.77 -1.93
CA VAL A 73 11.90 6.96 -1.66
C VAL A 73 12.80 8.03 -1.03
N PRO A 74 12.90 9.23 -1.63
CA PRO A 74 13.67 10.32 -1.04
C PRO A 74 12.89 10.91 0.14
N VAL A 75 13.46 10.82 1.35
CA VAL A 75 12.92 11.51 2.53
C VAL A 75 13.86 12.65 2.91
N ASN A 76 13.36 13.88 2.77
CA ASN A 76 14.05 15.13 3.09
C ASN A 76 15.46 15.24 2.46
N GLY A 77 15.67 14.65 1.27
CA GLY A 77 16.94 14.71 0.52
C GLY A 77 18.13 13.97 1.14
N ALA A 78 18.02 13.47 2.37
CA ALA A 78 19.14 12.89 3.11
C ALA A 78 19.11 11.35 3.18
N LEU A 79 17.92 10.74 3.07
CA LEU A 79 17.77 9.30 3.26
C LEU A 79 16.93 8.69 2.13
N LYS A 80 17.45 7.62 1.54
CA LYS A 80 16.69 6.71 0.68
C LYS A 80 16.22 5.53 1.51
N ILE A 81 14.96 5.18 1.38
CA ILE A 81 14.33 4.16 2.19
C ILE A 81 13.48 3.21 1.35
N TYR A 82 13.21 2.07 1.96
CA TYR A 82 12.30 1.06 1.45
C TYR A 82 11.03 1.07 2.28
N THR A 83 9.89 1.14 1.59
CA THR A 83 8.57 1.03 2.21
C THR A 83 7.79 -0.06 1.53
N TYR A 84 7.17 -0.88 2.36
CA TYR A 84 6.33 -1.97 1.92
C TYR A 84 4.89 -1.50 1.94
N VAL A 85 4.13 -1.79 0.89
CA VAL A 85 2.72 -1.44 0.81
C VAL A 85 1.93 -2.71 0.51
N TYR A 86 1.01 -3.05 1.40
CA TYR A 86 0.20 -4.25 1.25
C TYR A 86 -1.26 -4.02 1.60
N GLY A 87 -2.15 -4.77 0.94
CA GLY A 87 -3.59 -4.66 1.08
C GLY A 87 -4.30 -5.97 0.74
N PRO A 88 -5.52 -6.19 1.23
CA PRO A 88 -6.29 -7.35 0.86
C PRO A 88 -6.75 -7.23 -0.59
N LYS A 89 -6.61 -8.31 -1.35
CA LYS A 89 -7.19 -8.43 -2.71
C LYS A 89 -8.71 -8.32 -2.69
N ILE A 90 -9.33 -8.74 -1.59
CA ILE A 90 -10.78 -8.84 -1.43
C ILE A 90 -11.31 -7.48 -0.98
N ARG A 91 -12.28 -6.94 -1.74
CA ARG A 91 -12.92 -5.63 -1.54
C ARG A 91 -11.99 -4.40 -1.69
N GLN A 92 -10.66 -4.57 -1.77
CA GLN A 92 -9.64 -3.51 -1.95
C GLN A 92 -9.92 -2.24 -1.10
N LYS A 93 -10.25 -2.45 0.18
CA LYS A 93 -10.70 -1.34 1.04
C LYS A 93 -9.60 -0.68 1.86
N ASN A 94 -8.47 -1.33 2.09
CA ASN A 94 -7.42 -0.74 2.92
C ASN A 94 -6.04 -1.12 2.40
N CYS A 95 -5.09 -0.20 2.55
CA CYS A 95 -3.68 -0.44 2.33
C CYS A 95 -2.89 -0.07 3.56
N VAL A 96 -1.85 -0.83 3.81
CA VAL A 96 -0.93 -0.60 4.91
C VAL A 96 0.43 -0.28 4.32
N PHE A 97 0.99 0.85 4.77
CA PHE A 97 2.35 1.28 4.50
C PHE A 97 3.19 0.92 5.72
N ALA A 98 4.29 0.21 5.50
CA ALA A 98 5.11 -0.29 6.58
C ALA A 98 6.61 -0.12 6.26
N ARG A 99 7.34 0.51 7.19
CA ARG A 99 8.81 0.48 7.23
C ARG A 99 9.23 -0.53 8.30
N VAL A 100 9.49 -1.76 7.88
CA VAL A 100 9.86 -2.86 8.79
C VAL A 100 11.09 -3.58 8.26
N GLY A 101 11.89 -4.16 9.18
CA GLY A 101 13.08 -4.94 8.81
C GLY A 101 12.74 -6.08 7.86
N GLY A 102 13.65 -6.37 6.92
CA GLY A 102 13.39 -7.28 5.79
C GLY A 102 12.85 -8.66 6.19
N TRP A 103 13.26 -9.22 7.33
CA TRP A 103 12.78 -10.53 7.80
C TRP A 103 11.28 -10.56 8.12
N ARG A 104 10.74 -9.50 8.75
CA ARG A 104 9.30 -9.43 9.07
C ARG A 104 8.46 -9.31 7.80
N MET A 105 8.99 -8.60 6.81
CA MET A 105 8.33 -8.46 5.52
C MET A 105 8.40 -9.75 4.70
N TRP A 106 9.50 -10.49 4.77
CA TRP A 106 9.60 -11.83 4.18
C TRP A 106 8.57 -12.80 4.74
N VAL A 107 8.33 -12.78 6.07
CA VAL A 107 7.27 -13.57 6.71
C VAL A 107 5.89 -13.17 6.20
N LEU A 108 5.60 -11.86 6.12
CA LEU A 108 4.32 -11.36 5.60
C LEU A 108 4.11 -11.74 4.13
N GLU A 109 5.12 -11.55 3.29
CA GLU A 109 5.09 -11.91 1.87
C GLU A 109 4.82 -13.40 1.69
N SER A 110 5.57 -14.24 2.42
CA SER A 110 5.41 -15.70 2.41
C SER A 110 4.00 -16.10 2.85
N SER A 111 3.45 -15.45 3.88
CA SER A 111 2.09 -15.70 4.37
C SER A 111 1.03 -15.36 3.31
N PHE A 112 1.15 -14.22 2.62
CA PHE A 112 0.23 -13.86 1.54
C PHE A 112 0.32 -14.82 0.35
N ARG A 113 1.54 -15.24 -0.03
CA ARG A 113 1.76 -16.22 -1.10
C ARG A 113 1.12 -17.57 -0.77
N VAL A 114 1.25 -18.04 0.48
CA VAL A 114 0.61 -19.28 0.94
C VAL A 114 -0.91 -19.13 0.89
N PHE A 115 -1.45 -18.02 1.42
CA PHE A 115 -2.88 -17.75 1.43
C PHE A 115 -3.48 -17.79 0.01
N ASP A 116 -2.84 -17.17 -0.98
CA ASP A 116 -3.31 -17.19 -2.38
C ASP A 116 -3.31 -18.60 -2.99
N LYS A 117 -2.42 -19.49 -2.54
CA LYS A 117 -2.38 -20.87 -3.01
C LYS A 117 -3.49 -21.75 -2.42
N THR A 118 -4.06 -21.38 -1.28
CA THR A 118 -5.14 -22.14 -0.63
C THR A 118 -6.48 -22.03 -1.36
N ILE A 119 -7.33 -23.05 -1.23
CA ILE A 119 -8.69 -23.09 -1.82
C ILE A 119 -9.52 -21.85 -1.44
N PRO A 120 -9.57 -21.40 -0.15
CA PRO A 120 -10.25 -20.16 0.22
C PRO A 120 -9.67 -18.93 -0.49
N GLY A 121 -8.34 -18.83 -0.61
CA GLY A 121 -7.69 -17.72 -1.30
C GLY A 121 -8.07 -17.65 -2.79
N ARG A 122 -8.12 -18.79 -3.47
CA ARG A 122 -8.53 -18.88 -4.89
C ARG A 122 -10.02 -18.58 -5.10
N ILE A 123 -10.89 -19.05 -4.20
CA ILE A 123 -12.33 -18.75 -4.24
C ILE A 123 -12.54 -17.24 -4.04
N LEU A 124 -11.89 -16.65 -3.04
CA LEU A 124 -12.06 -15.23 -2.73
C LEU A 124 -11.43 -14.31 -3.79
N ALA A 125 -10.38 -14.74 -4.49
CA ALA A 125 -9.78 -14.00 -5.60
C ALA A 125 -10.63 -14.02 -6.89
N ARG A 126 -11.65 -14.88 -6.98
CA ARG A 126 -12.60 -14.95 -8.11
C ARG A 126 -13.89 -14.16 -7.89
N ILE A 127 -14.18 -13.73 -6.66
CA ILE A 127 -15.45 -13.11 -6.27
C ILE A 127 -15.31 -11.58 -6.08
N GLY A 128 -14.07 -11.07 -5.98
CA GLY A 128 -13.75 -9.64 -6.02
C GLY A 128 -13.19 -9.26 -7.38
#